data_AF-A0A661XFI8-F1
#
_entry.id   AF-A0A661XFI8-F1
#
_cell.length_a   1.000
_cell.length_b   1.000
_cell.length_c   1.000
_cell.angle_alpha   90.00
_cell.angle_beta   90.00
_cell.angle_gamma   90.00
#
_symmetry.space_group_name_H-M   'P 1'
#
loop_
_entity.id
_entity.type
_entity.pdbx_description
1 polymer ?
#
loop_
_entity_poly.entity_id
_entity_poly.type
_entity_poly.pdbx_seq_one_letter_code
_entity_poly.pdbx_strand_id
1 'polypeptide(L)'
;MKVLKFFLIVFIFIGLSIGFIIQRNSTLFKKISRGERVNFLVLGTDELKYGRHADTIILVSYEPKTKFFDVLSIPRDTYVGRIKWRRRKLSEVLFLSLRKRKDLSRAVLDFTKRVEKIVSMDIDFYFVVTYEGFKDLIDTIGRIKVYIPFDMDYDDNWGNLHIHFKKGWHNLNGEDALKYIRFRKTALGDKGRIMRQQEFLKLVIKKGLSINTVFKIPDLIEIFKKKFLTNLSIYDMIVILNEARFFDFKNLRFQLLSGEPRILSGKDFLILDEEKKEEMVDVIKNSWRVNWPRPDKRIKIKRIENEKESLIVDVWNATKRSGLAERVSKILRYYGIDVLEWGNWGRNKRYSMVVARTGDLKKAHRIAKILDIKIVKTDIDKTRMVDCSIVLGEDFKFDEEGL
;
A
#
# COMPACT_ATOMS: atom_id res chain seq x y z
N MET A 1 9.85 -42.38 30.87
CA MET A 1 10.45 -42.22 29.52
C MET A 1 9.66 -42.83 28.36
N LYS A 2 9.11 -44.06 28.44
CA LYS A 2 8.38 -44.70 27.33
C LYS A 2 7.06 -43.99 26.94
N VAL A 3 6.29 -43.53 27.92
CA VAL A 3 5.02 -42.81 27.71
C VAL A 3 5.24 -41.47 27.00
N LEU A 4 6.26 -40.71 27.40
CA LEU A 4 6.60 -39.42 26.77
C LEU A 4 7.03 -39.59 25.30
N LYS A 5 7.79 -40.64 24.99
CA LYS A 5 8.16 -40.98 23.60
C LYS A 5 6.94 -41.37 22.76
N PHE A 6 5.98 -42.08 23.34
CA PHE A 6 4.73 -42.44 22.67
C PHE A 6 3.91 -41.19 22.29
N PHE A 7 3.70 -40.26 23.23
CA PHE A 7 3.03 -38.99 22.93
C PHE A 7 3.77 -38.18 21.87
N LEU A 8 5.11 -38.11 21.95
CA LEU A 8 5.92 -37.43 20.94
C LEU A 8 5.70 -38.01 19.54
N ILE A 9 5.69 -39.34 19.41
CA ILE A 9 5.45 -40.03 18.14
C ILE A 9 4.05 -39.72 17.61
N VAL A 10 3.02 -39.78 18.47
CA VAL A 10 1.64 -39.45 18.09
C VAL A 10 1.53 -38.00 17.61
N PHE A 11 2.15 -37.04 18.31
CA PHE A 11 2.18 -35.64 17.89
C PHE A 11 2.88 -35.45 16.53
N ILE A 12 3.98 -36.16 16.28
CA ILE A 12 4.67 -36.14 14.99
C ILE A 12 3.76 -36.69 13.89
N PHE A 13 3.09 -37.82 14.13
CA PHE A 13 2.17 -38.41 13.16
C PHE A 13 0.98 -37.49 12.85
N ILE A 14 0.37 -36.89 13.88
CA ILE A 14 -0.70 -35.89 13.70
C ILE A 14 -0.19 -34.70 12.88
N GLY A 15 1.00 -34.19 13.20
CA GLY A 15 1.64 -33.10 12.45
C GLY A 15 1.89 -33.45 10.98
N LEU A 16 2.38 -34.66 10.70
CA LEU A 16 2.59 -35.18 9.35
C LEU A 16 1.27 -35.34 8.59
N SER A 17 0.23 -35.87 9.24
CA SER A 17 -1.11 -36.00 8.65
C SER A 17 -1.73 -34.65 8.32
N ILE A 18 -1.65 -33.67 9.24
CA ILE A 18 -2.13 -32.31 9.00
C ILE A 18 -1.35 -31.65 7.85
N GLY A 19 -0.01 -31.78 7.85
CA GLY A 19 0.83 -31.27 6.78
C GLY A 19 0.46 -31.87 5.42
N PHE A 20 0.22 -33.17 5.36
CA PHE A 20 -0.22 -33.87 4.15
C PHE A 20 -1.61 -33.39 3.68
N ILE A 21 -2.56 -33.18 4.60
CA ILE A 21 -3.89 -32.65 4.29
C ILE A 21 -3.79 -31.22 3.71
N ILE A 22 -2.98 -30.35 4.31
CA ILE A 22 -2.76 -28.99 3.81
C ILE A 22 -2.13 -29.05 2.41
N GLN A 23 -1.07 -29.84 2.22
CA GLN A 23 -0.39 -29.97 0.94
C GLN A 23 -1.33 -30.46 -0.18
N ARG A 24 -2.23 -31.38 0.13
CA ARG A 24 -3.19 -31.92 -0.84
C ARG A 24 -4.25 -30.89 -1.24
N ASN A 25 -4.78 -30.14 -0.27
CA ASN A 25 -5.99 -29.34 -0.45
C ASN A 25 -5.74 -27.83 -0.63
N SER A 26 -4.57 -27.31 -0.27
CA SER A 26 -4.22 -25.90 -0.48
C SER A 26 -3.56 -25.69 -1.84
N THR A 27 -4.19 -24.86 -2.67
CA THR A 27 -3.61 -24.41 -3.94
C THR A 27 -2.47 -23.42 -3.68
N LEU A 28 -2.60 -22.59 -2.65
CA LEU A 28 -1.59 -21.65 -2.20
C LEU A 28 -0.30 -22.36 -1.77
N PHE A 29 -0.42 -23.39 -0.93
CA PHE A 29 0.74 -24.18 -0.48
C PHE A 29 1.50 -24.77 -1.66
N LYS A 30 0.79 -25.33 -2.65
CA LYS A 30 1.41 -25.91 -3.85
C LYS A 30 2.25 -24.87 -4.59
N LYS A 31 1.71 -23.67 -4.83
CA LYS A 31 2.46 -22.58 -5.48
C LYS A 31 3.68 -22.14 -4.66
N ILE A 32 3.48 -21.86 -3.37
CA ILE A 32 4.56 -21.46 -2.45
C ILE A 32 5.68 -22.52 -2.42
N SER A 33 5.33 -23.80 -2.31
CA SER A 33 6.29 -24.91 -2.25
C SER A 33 7.12 -25.08 -3.52
N ARG A 34 6.59 -24.64 -4.67
CA ARG A 34 7.31 -24.62 -5.96
C ARG A 34 8.12 -23.33 -6.18
N GLY A 35 8.03 -22.38 -5.25
CA GLY A 35 8.61 -21.04 -5.39
C GLY A 35 7.93 -20.24 -6.51
N GLU A 36 6.67 -20.54 -6.82
CA GLU A 36 5.87 -19.79 -7.78
C GLU A 36 5.28 -18.56 -7.09
N ARG A 37 5.41 -17.40 -7.74
CA ARG A 37 4.78 -16.16 -7.31
C ARG A 37 3.27 -16.33 -7.20
N VAL A 38 2.70 -15.69 -6.19
CA VAL A 38 1.27 -15.74 -5.91
C VAL A 38 0.67 -14.34 -5.94
N ASN A 39 -0.37 -14.15 -6.74
CA ASN A 39 -1.02 -12.86 -6.91
C ASN A 39 -2.45 -12.89 -6.35
N PHE A 40 -2.76 -11.94 -5.47
CA PHE A 40 -4.05 -11.76 -4.83
C PHE A 40 -4.67 -10.44 -5.27
N LEU A 41 -5.94 -10.45 -5.65
CA LEU A 41 -6.74 -9.25 -5.89
C LEU A 41 -7.64 -8.97 -4.71
N VAL A 42 -7.40 -7.86 -4.01
CA VAL A 42 -8.26 -7.38 -2.92
C VAL A 42 -9.18 -6.28 -3.45
N LEU A 43 -10.48 -6.50 -3.31
CA LEU A 43 -11.52 -5.56 -3.74
C LEU A 43 -12.32 -5.08 -2.53
N GLY A 44 -12.32 -3.77 -2.29
CA GLY A 44 -13.25 -3.13 -1.36
C GLY A 44 -14.47 -2.61 -2.12
N THR A 45 -15.66 -3.07 -1.74
CA THR A 45 -16.91 -2.72 -2.43
C THR A 45 -17.93 -2.14 -1.47
N ASP A 46 -18.66 -1.12 -1.93
CA ASP A 46 -19.83 -0.60 -1.22
C ASP A 46 -21.01 -1.59 -1.30
N GLU A 47 -21.76 -1.72 -0.20
CA GLU A 47 -23.04 -2.43 -0.13
C GLU A 47 -24.15 -1.46 0.26
N LEU A 48 -24.71 -0.76 -0.73
CA LEU A 48 -25.94 0.01 -0.53
C LEU A 48 -26.90 -0.28 -1.68
N LYS A 49 -27.49 -1.48 -1.64
CA LYS A 49 -28.66 -2.00 -2.39
C LYS A 49 -28.68 -1.94 -3.93
N TYR A 50 -27.93 -1.09 -4.66
CA TYR A 50 -27.98 -1.03 -6.13
C TYR A 50 -26.68 -0.62 -6.87
N GLY A 51 -25.51 -0.62 -6.23
CA GLY A 51 -24.26 -0.19 -6.88
C GLY A 51 -22.98 -0.80 -6.30
N ARG A 52 -22.62 -2.02 -6.71
CA ARG A 52 -21.34 -2.67 -6.35
C ARG A 52 -20.17 -2.10 -7.14
N HIS A 53 -19.80 -0.86 -6.85
CA HIS A 53 -18.56 -0.27 -7.34
C HIS A 53 -17.38 -0.79 -6.54
N ALA A 54 -16.27 -1.10 -7.23
CA ALA A 54 -15.00 -1.38 -6.59
C ALA A 54 -14.32 -0.05 -6.25
N ASP A 55 -14.33 0.31 -4.98
CA ASP A 55 -13.77 1.57 -4.48
C ASP A 55 -12.28 1.46 -4.13
N THR A 56 -11.87 0.27 -3.71
CA THR A 56 -10.49 -0.06 -3.38
C THR A 56 -10.11 -1.27 -4.21
N ILE A 57 -9.05 -1.15 -5.00
CA ILE A 57 -8.56 -2.21 -5.90
C ILE A 57 -7.07 -2.32 -5.62
N ILE A 58 -6.66 -3.46 -5.07
CA ILE A 58 -5.28 -3.69 -4.66
C ILE A 58 -4.84 -5.04 -5.21
N LEU A 59 -3.74 -5.05 -5.94
CA LEU A 59 -3.00 -6.27 -6.27
C LEU A 59 -1.93 -6.47 -5.20
N VAL A 60 -1.95 -7.64 -4.55
CA VAL A 60 -0.87 -8.08 -3.66
C VAL A 60 -0.13 -9.21 -4.36
N SER A 61 1.16 -9.03 -4.64
CA SER A 61 2.02 -10.05 -5.22
C SER A 61 3.00 -10.54 -4.17
N TYR A 62 2.99 -11.84 -3.88
CA TYR A 62 3.88 -12.50 -2.96
C TYR A 62 4.94 -13.31 -3.72
N GLU A 63 6.21 -13.02 -3.45
CA GLU A 63 7.37 -13.79 -3.92
C GLU A 63 7.85 -14.73 -2.81
N PRO A 64 7.56 -16.04 -2.88
CA PRO A 64 7.88 -16.97 -1.81
C PRO A 64 9.39 -17.13 -1.56
N LYS A 65 10.22 -16.95 -2.60
CA LYS A 65 11.68 -17.15 -2.49
C LYS A 65 12.34 -16.10 -1.60
N THR A 66 11.92 -14.85 -1.71
CA THR A 66 12.44 -13.72 -0.92
C THR A 66 11.49 -13.28 0.21
N LYS A 67 10.31 -13.93 0.30
CA LYS A 67 9.21 -13.56 1.20
C LYS A 67 8.76 -12.11 1.02
N PHE A 68 8.79 -11.64 -0.22
CA PHE A 68 8.54 -10.24 -0.55
C PHE A 68 7.08 -10.00 -0.93
N PHE A 69 6.51 -8.91 -0.42
CA PHE A 69 5.14 -8.48 -0.69
C PHE A 69 5.13 -7.15 -1.44
N ASP A 70 4.63 -7.19 -2.67
CA ASP A 70 4.35 -6.01 -3.47
C ASP A 70 2.85 -5.69 -3.42
N VAL A 71 2.50 -4.51 -2.90
CA VAL A 71 1.12 -4.04 -2.77
C VAL A 71 0.90 -2.89 -3.73
N LEU A 72 0.28 -3.17 -4.87
CA LEU A 72 -0.04 -2.21 -5.92
C LEU A 72 -1.50 -1.76 -5.80
N SER A 73 -1.71 -0.51 -5.39
CA SER A 73 -3.02 0.13 -5.44
C SER A 73 -3.33 0.59 -6.86
N ILE A 74 -4.48 0.18 -7.39
CA ILE A 74 -4.97 0.52 -8.72
C ILE A 74 -6.09 1.56 -8.58
N PRO A 75 -5.92 2.78 -9.11
CA PRO A 75 -6.95 3.82 -8.99
C PRO A 75 -8.28 3.38 -9.61
N ARG A 76 -9.37 3.61 -8.87
CA ARG A 76 -10.73 3.24 -9.28
C ARG A 76 -11.17 3.89 -10.60
N ASP A 77 -10.64 5.08 -10.88
CA ASP A 77 -10.95 5.90 -12.07
C ASP A 77 -10.12 5.54 -13.31
N THR A 78 -9.28 4.49 -13.22
CA THR A 78 -8.51 3.95 -14.35
C THR A 78 -9.40 3.73 -15.56
N TYR A 79 -9.04 4.33 -16.69
CA TYR A 79 -9.75 4.17 -17.95
C TYR A 79 -9.56 2.76 -18.46
N VAL A 80 -10.67 2.09 -18.76
CA VAL A 80 -10.62 0.73 -19.26
C VAL A 80 -11.06 0.62 -20.71
N GLY A 81 -11.22 1.70 -21.46
CA GLY A 81 -11.77 1.63 -22.81
C GLY A 81 -13.29 1.77 -22.84
N ARG A 82 -13.88 1.39 -23.98
CA ARG A 82 -15.33 1.41 -24.19
C ARG A 82 -15.94 0.04 -23.87
N ILE A 83 -17.03 0.03 -23.11
CA ILE A 83 -17.90 -1.13 -22.93
C ILE A 83 -19.25 -0.76 -23.54
N LYS A 84 -19.64 -1.46 -24.62
CA LYS A 84 -20.63 -0.97 -25.58
C LYS A 84 -20.18 0.39 -26.13
N TRP A 85 -21.06 1.39 -26.19
CA TRP A 85 -20.75 2.74 -26.69
C TRP A 85 -20.15 3.70 -25.64
N ARG A 86 -20.11 3.32 -24.35
CA ARG A 86 -19.69 4.24 -23.27
C ARG A 86 -18.27 3.97 -22.82
N ARG A 87 -17.49 5.04 -22.64
CA ARG A 87 -16.21 5.02 -21.91
C ARG A 87 -16.47 4.65 -20.45
N ARG A 88 -15.68 3.71 -19.90
CA ARG A 88 -15.88 3.19 -18.54
C ARG A 88 -14.61 3.30 -17.70
N LYS A 89 -14.82 3.50 -16.40
CA LYS A 89 -13.81 3.37 -15.36
C LYS A 89 -13.71 1.93 -14.88
N LEU A 90 -12.58 1.55 -14.32
CA LEU A 90 -12.38 0.25 -13.72
C LEU A 90 -13.41 -0.03 -12.62
N SER A 91 -13.70 0.96 -11.77
CA SER A 91 -14.70 0.85 -10.67
C SER A 91 -16.11 0.47 -11.12
N GLU A 92 -16.46 0.72 -12.38
CA GLU A 92 -17.77 0.40 -12.95
C GLU A 92 -17.85 -1.06 -13.44
N VAL A 93 -16.71 -1.70 -13.69
CA VAL A 93 -16.67 -3.02 -14.34
C VAL A 93 -17.38 -4.08 -13.50
N LEU A 94 -17.15 -4.09 -12.18
CA LEU A 94 -17.74 -5.10 -11.29
C LEU A 94 -19.27 -5.03 -11.31
N PHE A 95 -19.81 -3.82 -11.15
CA PHE A 95 -21.24 -3.55 -11.23
C PHE A 95 -21.84 -3.96 -12.59
N LEU A 96 -21.18 -3.61 -13.70
CA LEU A 96 -21.65 -3.94 -15.04
C LEU A 96 -21.65 -5.46 -15.28
N SER A 97 -20.58 -6.15 -14.86
CA SER A 97 -20.47 -7.60 -14.95
C SER A 97 -21.54 -8.28 -14.10
N LEU A 98 -21.80 -7.80 -12.88
CA LEU A 98 -22.85 -8.34 -12.01
C LEU A 98 -24.23 -8.21 -12.64
N ARG A 99 -24.58 -7.05 -13.21
CA ARG A 99 -25.87 -6.87 -13.90
C ARG A 99 -26.03 -7.83 -15.08
N LYS A 100 -24.93 -8.13 -15.79
CA LYS A 100 -24.94 -9.06 -16.92
C LYS A 100 -25.03 -10.52 -16.48
N ARG A 101 -24.24 -10.92 -15.48
CA ARG A 101 -24.08 -12.32 -15.06
C ARG A 101 -25.15 -12.76 -14.06
N LYS A 102 -25.74 -11.82 -13.31
CA LYS A 102 -26.62 -12.07 -12.15
C LYS A 102 -25.99 -12.99 -11.09
N ASP A 103 -24.66 -13.04 -11.06
CA ASP A 103 -23.86 -13.88 -10.18
C ASP A 103 -22.60 -13.11 -9.79
N LEU A 104 -22.35 -12.98 -8.48
CA LEU A 104 -21.25 -12.16 -7.98
C LEU A 104 -19.89 -12.80 -8.26
N SER A 105 -19.76 -14.11 -8.08
CA SER A 105 -18.50 -14.83 -8.30
C SER A 105 -18.04 -14.71 -9.76
N ARG A 106 -18.95 -14.91 -10.72
CA ARG A 106 -18.68 -14.71 -12.15
C ARG A 106 -18.36 -13.26 -12.49
N ALA A 107 -19.02 -12.30 -11.84
CA ALA A 107 -18.73 -10.88 -12.03
C ALA A 107 -17.35 -10.49 -11.52
N VAL A 108 -16.94 -11.04 -10.38
CA VAL A 108 -15.59 -10.88 -9.83
C VAL A 108 -14.57 -11.50 -10.77
N LEU A 109 -14.82 -12.70 -11.33
CA LEU A 109 -13.93 -13.29 -12.33
C LEU A 109 -13.77 -12.42 -13.59
N ASP A 110 -14.86 -11.85 -14.11
CA ASP A 110 -14.80 -10.91 -15.24
C ASP A 110 -14.00 -9.64 -14.87
N PHE A 111 -14.11 -9.17 -13.62
CA PHE A 111 -13.33 -8.05 -13.11
C PHE A 111 -11.85 -8.40 -12.96
N THR A 112 -11.53 -9.56 -12.40
CA THR A 112 -10.17 -10.08 -12.25
C THR A 112 -9.47 -10.12 -13.60
N LYS A 113 -10.10 -10.71 -14.62
CA LYS A 113 -9.56 -10.72 -16.00
C LYS A 113 -9.28 -9.32 -16.56
N ARG A 114 -10.07 -8.33 -16.16
CA ARG A 114 -9.83 -6.94 -16.55
C ARG A 114 -8.60 -6.36 -15.87
N VAL A 115 -8.39 -6.68 -14.59
CA VAL A 115 -7.18 -6.28 -13.87
C VAL A 115 -5.96 -7.01 -14.43
N GLU A 116 -6.03 -8.31 -14.68
CA GLU A 116 -4.96 -9.11 -15.29
C GLU A 116 -4.48 -8.48 -16.60
N LYS A 117 -5.41 -8.03 -17.45
CA LYS A 117 -5.08 -7.32 -18.70
C LYS A 117 -4.38 -5.97 -18.47
N ILE A 118 -4.74 -5.25 -17.41
CA ILE A 118 -4.11 -3.95 -17.07
C ILE A 118 -2.68 -4.18 -16.61
N VAL A 119 -2.47 -5.11 -15.68
CA VAL A 119 -1.17 -5.34 -15.04
C VAL A 119 -0.31 -6.37 -15.75
N SER A 120 -0.82 -7.04 -16.79
CA SER A 120 -0.14 -8.12 -17.52
C SER A 120 0.43 -9.21 -16.59
N MET A 121 -0.35 -9.60 -15.58
CA MET A 121 -0.04 -10.64 -14.59
C MET A 121 -1.30 -11.44 -14.29
N ASP A 122 -1.15 -12.76 -14.15
CA ASP A 122 -2.24 -13.64 -13.72
C ASP A 122 -2.56 -13.44 -12.24
N ILE A 123 -3.83 -13.53 -11.89
CA ILE A 123 -4.31 -13.39 -10.51
C ILE A 123 -4.85 -14.74 -10.04
N ASP A 124 -4.18 -15.30 -9.02
CA ASP A 124 -4.48 -16.63 -8.51
C ASP A 124 -5.69 -16.62 -7.56
N PHE A 125 -5.75 -15.58 -6.74
CA PHE A 125 -6.76 -15.46 -5.69
C PHE A 125 -7.41 -14.10 -5.71
N TYR A 126 -8.67 -14.05 -5.28
CA TYR A 126 -9.35 -12.78 -5.03
C TYR A 126 -9.99 -12.78 -3.65
N PHE A 127 -10.11 -11.59 -3.08
CA PHE A 127 -10.72 -11.35 -1.78
C PHE A 127 -11.59 -10.10 -1.86
N VAL A 128 -12.91 -10.28 -1.83
CA VAL A 128 -13.88 -9.19 -1.89
C VAL A 128 -14.36 -8.87 -0.47
N VAL A 129 -14.15 -7.62 -0.10
CA VAL A 129 -14.45 -7.04 1.20
C VAL A 129 -15.61 -6.08 1.06
N THR A 130 -16.75 -6.42 1.67
CA THR A 130 -17.86 -5.48 1.83
C THR A 130 -17.59 -4.53 2.99
N TYR A 131 -18.33 -3.43 3.05
CA TYR A 131 -18.21 -2.50 4.19
C TYR A 131 -18.56 -3.17 5.51
N GLU A 132 -19.56 -4.04 5.56
CA GLU A 132 -19.88 -4.82 6.76
C GLU A 132 -18.73 -5.77 7.14
N GLY A 133 -18.22 -6.54 6.17
CA GLY A 133 -17.11 -7.45 6.42
C GLY A 133 -15.85 -6.73 6.89
N PHE A 134 -15.60 -5.53 6.37
CA PHE A 134 -14.52 -4.67 6.86
C PHE A 134 -14.72 -4.25 8.32
N LYS A 135 -15.92 -3.79 8.69
CA LYS A 135 -16.21 -3.37 10.06
C LYS A 135 -16.00 -4.52 11.04
N ASP A 136 -16.61 -5.67 10.74
CA ASP A 136 -16.50 -6.89 11.54
C ASP A 136 -15.03 -7.30 11.70
N LEU A 137 -14.24 -7.29 10.62
CA LEU A 137 -12.82 -7.64 10.66
C LEU A 137 -12.02 -6.74 11.61
N ILE A 138 -12.22 -5.42 11.54
CA ILE A 138 -11.51 -4.47 12.40
C ILE A 138 -11.89 -4.64 13.86
N ASP A 139 -13.17 -4.84 14.15
CA ASP A 139 -13.65 -5.05 15.52
C ASP A 139 -13.13 -6.37 16.11
N THR A 140 -13.05 -7.42 15.29
CA THR A 140 -12.47 -8.71 15.70
C THR A 140 -10.96 -8.62 15.92
N ILE A 141 -10.18 -8.07 14.97
CA ILE A 141 -8.73 -7.89 15.16
C ILE A 141 -8.44 -6.98 16.38
N GLY A 142 -9.40 -6.10 16.69
CA GLY A 142 -9.36 -5.14 17.77
C GLY A 142 -8.93 -3.78 17.25
N ARG A 143 -9.69 -2.77 17.67
CA ARG A 143 -9.57 -1.33 17.30
C ARG A 143 -8.15 -0.89 16.91
N ILE A 144 -8.07 -0.07 15.86
CA ILE A 144 -6.81 0.39 15.27
C ILE A 144 -6.47 1.79 15.75
N LYS A 145 -5.29 1.93 16.37
CA LYS A 145 -4.78 3.24 16.80
C LYS A 145 -4.18 4.00 15.63
N VAL A 146 -4.70 5.20 15.35
CA VAL A 146 -4.30 6.08 14.24
C VAL A 146 -4.03 7.49 14.77
N TYR A 147 -3.07 8.20 14.19
CA TYR A 147 -2.89 9.64 14.41
C TYR A 147 -3.50 10.41 13.25
N ILE A 148 -4.43 11.30 13.54
CA ILE A 148 -5.11 12.16 12.57
C ILE A 148 -4.47 13.55 12.65
N PRO A 149 -3.77 14.02 11.58
CA PRO A 149 -2.95 15.23 11.66
C PRO A 149 -3.73 16.56 11.60
N PHE A 150 -5.01 16.52 11.20
CA PHE A 150 -5.89 17.68 11.07
C PHE A 150 -7.36 17.26 11.29
N ASP A 151 -8.23 18.22 11.62
CA ASP A 151 -9.66 17.96 11.76
C ASP A 151 -10.26 17.46 10.43
N MET A 152 -10.84 16.27 10.44
CA MET A 152 -11.56 15.70 9.30
C MET A 152 -13.04 15.99 9.49
N ASP A 153 -13.60 16.85 8.64
CA ASP A 153 -15.00 17.25 8.69
C ASP A 153 -15.65 17.14 7.31
N TYR A 154 -16.54 16.14 7.16
CA TYR A 154 -17.22 15.82 5.92
C TYR A 154 -18.57 15.16 6.17
N ASP A 155 -19.62 15.79 5.65
CA ASP A 155 -20.97 15.24 5.61
C ASP A 155 -21.42 15.01 4.17
N ASP A 156 -21.96 13.82 3.93
CA ASP A 156 -22.62 13.46 2.69
C ASP A 156 -23.96 12.79 3.03
N ASN A 157 -25.02 13.59 2.96
CA ASN A 157 -26.38 13.16 3.24
C ASN A 157 -26.92 12.15 2.22
N TRP A 158 -26.42 12.18 0.97
CA TRP A 158 -26.84 11.20 -0.05
C TRP A 158 -26.20 9.83 0.18
N GLY A 159 -24.96 9.81 0.67
CA GLY A 159 -24.22 8.60 1.02
C GLY A 159 -24.36 8.14 2.48
N ASN A 160 -25.15 8.85 3.29
CA ASN A 160 -25.25 8.70 4.75
C ASN A 160 -23.86 8.59 5.43
N LEU A 161 -22.92 9.43 5.00
CA LEU A 161 -21.53 9.40 5.44
C LEU A 161 -21.20 10.68 6.20
N HIS A 162 -21.13 10.55 7.52
CA HIS A 162 -20.83 11.63 8.45
C HIS A 162 -19.48 11.35 9.13
N ILE A 163 -18.48 12.18 8.80
CA ILE A 163 -17.10 12.04 9.25
C ILE A 163 -16.71 13.29 10.03
N HIS A 164 -16.55 13.13 11.35
CA HIS A 164 -16.06 14.16 12.23
C HIS A 164 -14.96 13.58 13.13
N PHE A 165 -13.70 13.77 12.73
CA PHE A 165 -12.55 13.43 13.56
C PHE A 165 -11.80 14.71 13.93
N LYS A 166 -11.52 14.89 15.21
CA LYS A 166 -10.58 15.92 15.66
C LYS A 166 -9.14 15.50 15.41
N LYS A 167 -8.25 16.47 15.22
CA LYS A 167 -6.80 16.22 15.21
C LYS A 167 -6.37 15.50 16.49
N GLY A 168 -5.52 14.48 16.35
CA GLY A 168 -4.94 13.75 17.49
C GLY A 168 -4.94 12.24 17.31
N TRP A 169 -4.67 11.53 18.41
CA TRP A 169 -4.71 10.07 18.45
C TRP A 169 -6.14 9.57 18.61
N HIS A 170 -6.52 8.62 17.76
CA HIS A 170 -7.80 7.93 17.81
C HIS A 170 -7.61 6.43 17.85
N ASN A 171 -8.56 5.72 18.44
CA ASN A 171 -8.60 4.27 18.44
C ASN A 171 -9.86 3.81 17.71
N LEU A 172 -9.75 3.57 16.41
CA LEU A 172 -10.88 3.41 15.49
C LEU A 172 -11.45 1.99 15.60
N ASN A 173 -12.76 1.88 15.82
CA ASN A 173 -13.52 0.63 15.59
C ASN A 173 -13.81 0.45 14.09
N GLY A 174 -14.53 -0.60 13.71
CA GLY A 174 -14.88 -0.88 12.33
C GLY A 174 -15.57 0.30 11.62
N GLU A 175 -16.56 0.92 12.27
CA GLU A 175 -17.30 2.06 11.73
C GLU A 175 -16.39 3.28 11.51
N ASP A 176 -15.65 3.67 12.53
CA ASP A 176 -14.75 4.82 12.49
C ASP A 176 -13.59 4.60 11.51
N ALA A 177 -13.08 3.37 11.43
CA ALA A 177 -12.06 2.97 10.48
C ALA A 177 -12.57 3.10 9.05
N LEU A 178 -13.82 2.69 8.78
CA LEU A 178 -14.42 2.79 7.46
C LEU A 178 -14.57 4.25 7.05
N LYS A 179 -15.02 5.11 7.97
CA LYS A 179 -15.09 6.56 7.78
C LYS A 179 -13.71 7.15 7.47
N TYR A 180 -12.70 6.79 8.26
CA TYR A 180 -11.33 7.26 8.11
C TYR A 180 -10.75 6.96 6.71
N ILE A 181 -10.90 5.71 6.23
CA ILE A 181 -10.36 5.32 4.92
C ILE A 181 -11.19 5.83 3.72
N ARG A 182 -12.43 6.29 3.95
CA ARG A 182 -13.32 6.84 2.91
C ARG A 182 -13.25 8.36 2.76
N PHE A 183 -12.67 9.09 3.73
CA PHE A 183 -12.53 10.54 3.65
C PHE A 183 -11.76 10.97 2.39
N ARG A 184 -12.20 12.02 1.70
CA ARG A 184 -11.57 12.51 0.44
C ARG A 184 -11.26 14.00 0.42
N LYS A 185 -11.79 14.78 1.37
CA LYS A 185 -11.73 16.26 1.38
C LYS A 185 -10.35 16.78 1.79
N THR A 186 -9.35 16.49 0.94
CA THR A 186 -7.96 16.91 1.08
C THR A 186 -7.47 17.45 -0.26
N ALA A 187 -6.42 18.29 -0.25
CA ALA A 187 -5.81 18.83 -1.48
C ALA A 187 -5.34 17.74 -2.47
N LEU A 188 -5.04 16.53 -1.97
CA LEU A 188 -4.58 15.38 -2.76
C LEU A 188 -5.71 14.48 -3.29
N GLY A 189 -6.99 14.79 -3.00
CA GLY A 189 -8.15 14.04 -3.49
C GLY A 189 -8.05 12.51 -3.33
N ASP A 190 -8.17 11.79 -4.45
CA ASP A 190 -8.13 10.31 -4.51
C ASP A 190 -6.77 9.73 -4.09
N LYS A 191 -5.68 10.41 -4.46
CA LYS A 191 -4.31 10.01 -4.11
C LYS A 191 -4.11 10.04 -2.60
N GLY A 192 -4.58 11.09 -1.94
CA GLY A 192 -4.56 11.20 -0.47
C GLY A 192 -5.42 10.14 0.23
N ARG A 193 -6.50 9.68 -0.40
CA ARG A 193 -7.27 8.52 0.10
C ARG A 193 -6.47 7.23 -0.01
N ILE A 194 -5.88 6.95 -1.17
CA ILE A 194 -5.08 5.74 -1.38
C ILE A 194 -3.90 5.67 -0.41
N MET A 195 -3.18 6.78 -0.21
CA MET A 195 -2.07 6.82 0.75
C MET A 195 -2.53 6.48 2.17
N ARG A 196 -3.66 7.03 2.62
CA ARG A 196 -4.24 6.68 3.93
C ARG A 196 -4.71 5.24 4.02
N GLN A 197 -5.26 4.68 2.95
CA GLN A 197 -5.61 3.26 2.90
C GLN A 197 -4.36 2.38 3.05
N GLN A 198 -3.25 2.72 2.40
CA GLN A 198 -1.98 2.00 2.53
C GLN A 198 -1.39 2.13 3.94
N GLU A 199 -1.40 3.32 4.53
CA GLU A 199 -0.96 3.55 5.91
C GLU A 199 -1.83 2.77 6.90
N PHE A 200 -3.15 2.85 6.76
CA PHE A 200 -4.10 2.11 7.58
C PHE A 200 -3.89 0.60 7.45
N LEU A 201 -3.66 0.09 6.24
CA LEU A 201 -3.36 -1.33 6.00
C LEU A 201 -2.08 -1.77 6.73
N LYS A 202 -1.03 -0.95 6.78
CA LYS A 202 0.17 -1.25 7.60
C LYS A 202 -0.17 -1.41 9.08
N LEU A 203 -1.04 -0.55 9.60
CA LEU A 203 -1.48 -0.60 11.00
C LEU A 203 -2.33 -1.85 11.27
N VAL A 204 -3.22 -2.20 10.35
CA VAL A 204 -4.02 -3.44 10.41
C VAL A 204 -3.13 -4.67 10.38
N ILE A 205 -2.15 -4.74 9.47
CA ILE A 205 -1.18 -5.85 9.42
C ILE A 205 -0.43 -5.95 10.75
N LYS A 206 0.08 -4.82 11.25
CA LYS A 206 0.81 -4.78 12.53
C LYS A 206 -0.05 -5.28 13.70
N LYS A 207 -1.33 -4.90 13.72
CA LYS A 207 -2.28 -5.35 14.74
C LYS A 207 -2.61 -6.83 14.59
N GLY A 208 -2.86 -7.28 13.35
CA GLY A 208 -3.21 -8.66 13.03
C GLY A 208 -2.09 -9.66 13.32
N LEU A 209 -0.83 -9.23 13.22
CA LEU A 209 0.35 -10.03 13.60
C LEU A 209 0.64 -10.04 15.11
N SER A 210 -0.16 -9.34 15.92
CA SER A 210 0.03 -9.34 17.36
C SER A 210 -0.36 -10.67 18.00
N ILE A 211 0.33 -11.06 19.07
CA ILE A 211 0.07 -12.30 19.83
C ILE A 211 -1.41 -12.41 20.24
N ASN A 212 -2.04 -11.28 20.57
CA ASN A 212 -3.44 -11.24 20.99
C ASN A 212 -4.43 -11.61 19.87
N THR A 213 -4.03 -11.48 18.60
CA THR A 213 -4.87 -11.85 17.45
C THR A 213 -4.83 -13.35 17.17
N VAL A 214 -3.79 -14.07 17.60
CA VAL A 214 -3.69 -15.53 17.43
C VAL A 214 -4.86 -16.26 18.12
N PHE A 215 -5.28 -15.78 19.29
CA PHE A 215 -6.44 -16.33 20.00
C PHE A 215 -7.78 -16.10 19.29
N LYS A 216 -7.82 -15.17 18.32
CA LYS A 216 -9.03 -14.82 17.56
C LYS A 216 -9.07 -15.47 16.18
N ILE A 217 -8.12 -16.35 15.86
CA ILE A 217 -8.06 -17.06 14.57
C ILE A 217 -9.37 -17.82 14.26
N PRO A 218 -10.00 -18.55 15.21
CA PRO A 218 -11.28 -19.21 14.93
C PRO A 218 -12.39 -18.23 14.52
N ASP A 219 -12.55 -17.13 15.27
CA ASP A 219 -13.55 -16.09 14.98
C ASP A 219 -13.29 -15.43 13.62
N LEU A 220 -12.01 -15.13 13.31
CA LEU A 220 -11.62 -14.59 12.03
C LEU A 220 -12.02 -15.55 10.91
N ILE A 221 -11.66 -16.83 10.99
CA ILE A 221 -12.04 -17.84 9.99
C ILE A 221 -13.56 -17.86 9.75
N GLU A 222 -14.37 -17.76 10.81
CA GLU A 222 -15.83 -17.74 10.70
C GLU A 222 -16.33 -16.49 9.95
N ILE A 223 -15.81 -15.31 10.28
CA ILE A 223 -16.13 -14.07 9.58
C ILE A 223 -15.70 -14.17 8.11
N PHE A 224 -14.48 -14.65 7.85
CA PHE A 224 -13.97 -14.89 6.50
C PHE A 224 -14.91 -15.78 5.67
N LYS A 225 -15.47 -16.83 6.25
CA LYS A 225 -16.41 -17.74 5.56
C LYS A 225 -17.79 -17.10 5.31
N LYS A 226 -18.28 -16.28 6.25
CA LYS A 226 -19.66 -15.74 6.20
C LYS A 226 -19.78 -14.40 5.49
N LYS A 227 -18.76 -13.54 5.58
CA LYS A 227 -18.83 -12.12 5.22
C LYS A 227 -18.00 -11.74 4.00
N PHE A 228 -17.08 -12.60 3.56
CA PHE A 228 -16.19 -12.31 2.45
C PHE A 228 -16.41 -13.28 1.29
N LEU A 229 -16.29 -12.77 0.07
CA LEU A 229 -16.31 -13.59 -1.13
C LEU A 229 -14.87 -13.81 -1.61
N THR A 230 -14.46 -15.07 -1.67
CA THR A 230 -13.10 -15.47 -2.07
C THR A 230 -13.09 -16.85 -2.69
N ASN A 231 -12.06 -17.12 -3.50
CA ASN A 231 -11.71 -18.47 -3.96
C ASN A 231 -10.65 -19.15 -3.07
N LEU A 232 -10.25 -18.53 -1.95
CA LEU A 232 -9.37 -19.15 -0.97
C LEU A 232 -10.10 -20.25 -0.20
N SER A 233 -9.49 -21.43 -0.12
CA SER A 233 -9.96 -22.49 0.78
C SER A 233 -9.54 -22.21 2.23
N ILE A 234 -10.17 -22.92 3.16
CA ILE A 234 -9.78 -22.91 4.58
C ILE A 234 -8.30 -23.30 4.76
N TYR A 235 -7.80 -24.22 3.93
CA TYR A 235 -6.41 -24.66 3.96
C TYR A 235 -5.46 -23.57 3.48
N ASP A 236 -5.87 -22.79 2.46
CA ASP A 236 -5.09 -21.62 2.00
C ASP A 236 -5.01 -20.55 3.11
N MET A 237 -6.09 -20.33 3.87
CA MET A 237 -6.09 -19.40 5.00
C MET A 237 -5.11 -19.84 6.10
N ILE A 238 -5.06 -21.14 6.42
CA ILE A 238 -4.08 -21.69 7.37
C ILE A 238 -2.65 -21.46 6.88
N VAL A 239 -2.41 -21.61 5.57
CA VAL A 239 -1.10 -21.34 4.96
C VAL A 239 -0.75 -19.86 5.07
N ILE A 240 -1.69 -18.95 4.80
CA ILE A 240 -1.49 -17.49 4.99
C ILE A 240 -1.12 -17.20 6.46
N LEU A 241 -1.82 -17.79 7.43
CA LEU A 241 -1.52 -17.60 8.85
C LEU A 241 -0.12 -18.10 9.22
N ASN A 242 0.33 -19.22 8.62
CA ASN A 242 1.67 -19.72 8.82
C ASN A 242 2.74 -18.80 8.21
N GLU A 243 2.54 -18.33 6.98
CA GLU A 243 3.44 -17.39 6.31
C GLU A 243 3.51 -16.04 7.01
N ALA A 244 2.39 -15.57 7.56
CA ALA A 244 2.29 -14.31 8.30
C ALA A 244 3.25 -14.25 9.51
N ARG A 245 3.59 -15.39 10.12
CA ARG A 245 4.58 -15.45 11.22
C ARG A 245 5.98 -15.05 10.79
N PHE A 246 6.29 -15.17 9.50
CA PHE A 246 7.59 -14.83 8.91
C PHE A 246 7.56 -13.47 8.20
N PHE A 247 6.48 -12.71 8.35
CA PHE A 247 6.33 -11.41 7.73
C PHE A 247 7.29 -10.39 8.33
N ASP A 248 7.98 -9.65 7.47
CA ASP A 248 8.79 -8.49 7.84
C ASP A 248 8.33 -7.27 7.03
N PHE A 249 8.08 -6.15 7.71
CA PHE A 249 7.76 -4.88 7.05
C PHE A 249 8.87 -4.39 6.12
N LYS A 250 10.11 -4.86 6.30
CA LYS A 250 11.22 -4.61 5.39
C LYS A 250 11.01 -5.24 4.00
N ASN A 251 10.25 -6.33 3.95
CA ASN A 251 9.94 -7.08 2.74
C ASN A 251 8.58 -6.68 2.17
N LEU A 252 8.13 -5.45 2.45
CA LEU A 252 6.84 -4.94 2.02
C LEU A 252 7.04 -3.64 1.24
N ARG A 253 6.47 -3.56 0.04
CA ARG A 253 6.50 -2.36 -0.79
C ARG A 253 5.10 -1.97 -1.21
N PHE A 254 4.73 -0.72 -0.94
CA PHE A 254 3.50 -0.12 -1.45
C PHE A 254 3.79 0.68 -2.71
N GLN A 255 2.93 0.52 -3.70
CA GLN A 255 3.01 1.20 -4.98
C GLN A 255 1.62 1.69 -5.39
N LEU A 256 1.58 2.77 -6.17
CA LEU A 256 0.35 3.32 -6.74
C LEU A 256 0.51 3.31 -8.25
N LEU A 257 -0.41 2.65 -8.95
CA LEU A 257 -0.37 2.59 -10.40
C LEU A 257 -0.47 4.01 -10.99
N SER A 258 0.56 4.39 -11.75
CA SER A 258 0.71 5.74 -12.29
C SER A 258 -0.23 6.00 -13.47
N GLY A 259 -0.72 7.23 -13.54
CA GLY A 259 -1.51 7.71 -14.67
C GLY A 259 -1.79 9.20 -14.60
N GLU A 260 -2.33 9.74 -15.69
CA GLU A 260 -2.68 11.15 -15.86
C GLU A 260 -4.20 11.34 -15.81
N PRO A 261 -4.69 12.34 -15.04
CA PRO A 261 -6.11 12.69 -15.07
C PRO A 261 -6.45 13.31 -16.44
N ARG A 262 -7.52 12.82 -17.08
CA ARG A 262 -8.07 13.39 -18.31
C ARG A 262 -9.59 13.41 -18.28
N ILE A 263 -10.17 14.51 -18.78
CA ILE A 263 -11.62 14.63 -18.94
C ILE A 263 -12.00 14.10 -20.32
N LEU A 264 -12.82 13.05 -20.37
CA LEU A 264 -13.35 12.50 -21.62
C LEU A 264 -14.88 12.48 -21.56
N SER A 265 -15.54 13.18 -22.49
CA SER A 265 -17.01 13.25 -22.54
C SER A 265 -17.64 13.71 -21.22
N GLY A 266 -17.05 14.73 -20.59
CA GLY A 266 -17.55 15.31 -19.32
C GLY A 266 -17.35 14.43 -18.08
N LYS A 267 -16.49 13.41 -18.14
CA LYS A 267 -16.12 12.57 -16.99
C LYS A 267 -14.61 12.52 -16.82
N ASP A 268 -14.14 12.58 -15.59
CA ASP A 268 -12.73 12.40 -15.26
C ASP A 268 -12.33 10.94 -15.35
N PHE A 269 -11.23 10.65 -16.02
CA PHE A 269 -10.60 9.34 -16.09
C PHE A 269 -9.14 9.44 -15.70
N LEU A 270 -8.57 8.36 -15.21
CA LEU A 270 -7.12 8.21 -15.10
C LEU A 270 -6.63 7.39 -16.31
N ILE A 271 -5.86 8.02 -17.19
CA ILE A 271 -5.20 7.32 -18.30
C ILE A 271 -3.86 6.82 -17.81
N LEU A 272 -3.60 5.53 -17.95
CA LEU A 272 -2.33 4.96 -17.50
C LEU A 272 -1.17 5.43 -18.38
N ASP A 273 -0.04 5.64 -17.75
CA ASP A 273 1.24 5.81 -18.41
C ASP A 273 1.77 4.40 -18.70
N GLU A 274 1.72 3.98 -19.96
CA GLU A 274 2.01 2.59 -20.37
C GLU A 274 3.46 2.19 -20.06
N GLU A 275 4.42 3.10 -20.26
CA GLU A 275 5.84 2.88 -19.96
C GLU A 275 6.05 2.69 -18.46
N LYS A 276 5.56 3.64 -17.64
CA LYS A 276 5.69 3.51 -16.17
C LYS A 276 4.94 2.30 -15.62
N LYS A 277 3.80 1.95 -16.20
CA LYS A 277 3.03 0.75 -15.85
C LYS A 277 3.87 -0.50 -16.10
N GLU A 278 4.50 -0.61 -17.27
CA GLU A 278 5.37 -1.74 -17.61
C GLU A 278 6.58 -1.82 -16.68
N GLU A 279 7.24 -0.70 -16.39
CA GLU A 279 8.32 -0.63 -15.41
C GLU A 279 7.88 -1.12 -14.02
N MET A 280 6.73 -0.64 -13.54
CA MET A 280 6.20 -1.05 -12.23
C MET A 280 5.88 -2.55 -12.18
N VAL A 281 5.28 -3.08 -13.25
CA VAL A 281 4.96 -4.51 -13.37
C VAL A 281 6.24 -5.34 -13.41
N ASP A 282 7.25 -4.90 -14.16
CA ASP A 282 8.54 -5.59 -14.24
C ASP A 282 9.23 -5.62 -12.87
N VAL A 283 9.21 -4.49 -12.16
CA VAL A 283 9.73 -4.37 -10.79
C VAL A 283 9.02 -5.32 -9.80
N ILE A 284 7.73 -5.60 -10.00
CA ILE A 284 7.00 -6.60 -9.22
C ILE A 284 7.44 -8.01 -9.64
N LYS A 285 7.44 -8.33 -10.94
CA LYS A 285 7.81 -9.66 -11.45
C LYS A 285 9.24 -10.06 -11.09
N ASN A 286 10.14 -9.09 -10.99
CA ASN A 286 11.55 -9.29 -10.66
C ASN A 286 11.88 -9.03 -9.18
N SER A 287 10.91 -8.95 -8.26
CA SER A 287 11.21 -8.70 -6.84
C SER A 287 12.03 -9.80 -6.15
N TRP A 288 12.25 -10.94 -6.80
CA TRP A 288 13.23 -11.95 -6.38
C TRP A 288 14.69 -11.60 -6.73
N ARG A 289 14.92 -10.80 -7.79
CA ARG A 289 16.24 -10.29 -8.21
C ARG A 289 16.62 -9.01 -7.51
N VAL A 290 15.61 -8.22 -7.15
CA VAL A 290 15.81 -6.99 -6.39
C VAL A 290 16.14 -7.41 -4.96
N ASN A 291 17.41 -7.30 -4.56
CA ASN A 291 17.81 -7.32 -3.15
C ASN A 291 17.10 -6.14 -2.46
N TRP A 292 15.86 -6.35 -2.00
CA TRP A 292 15.14 -5.43 -1.14
C TRP A 292 14.81 -6.12 0.20
N PRO A 293 15.30 -5.56 1.32
CA PRO A 293 16.22 -4.43 1.39
C PRO A 293 17.60 -4.85 0.88
N ARG A 294 18.38 -3.91 0.32
CA ARG A 294 19.81 -4.15 0.07
C ARG A 294 20.46 -4.70 1.36
N PRO A 295 21.47 -5.59 1.26
CA PRO A 295 22.12 -6.18 2.42
C PRO A 295 22.52 -5.11 3.44
N ASP A 296 22.31 -5.41 4.72
CA ASP A 296 22.73 -4.61 5.88
C ASP A 296 24.27 -4.57 5.93
N LYS A 297 24.92 -3.86 4.99
CA LYS A 297 26.30 -3.41 5.17
C LYS A 297 26.24 -2.29 6.18
N ARG A 298 26.21 -2.68 7.46
CA ARG A 298 26.54 -1.81 8.58
C ARG A 298 27.96 -1.29 8.39
N ILE A 299 28.09 -0.15 7.73
CA ILE A 299 29.25 0.71 7.97
C ILE A 299 29.17 1.04 9.46
N LYS A 300 30.19 0.63 10.22
CA LYS A 300 30.34 0.96 11.65
C LYS A 300 30.47 2.48 11.78
N ILE A 301 29.34 3.17 11.86
CA ILE A 301 29.29 4.56 12.31
C ILE A 301 28.79 4.49 13.74
N LYS A 302 29.59 5.05 14.66
CA LYS A 302 29.30 5.13 16.10
C LYS A 302 27.82 5.47 16.31
N ARG A 303 27.10 4.56 16.98
CA ARG A 303 25.75 4.79 17.50
C ARG A 303 25.76 6.11 18.26
N ILE A 304 25.02 7.09 17.76
CA ILE A 304 24.45 8.12 18.59
C ILE A 304 22.99 7.70 18.75
N GLU A 305 22.67 7.28 19.96
CA GLU A 305 21.33 6.96 20.41
C GLU A 305 20.48 8.24 20.42
N ASN A 306 19.18 8.06 20.15
CA ASN A 306 18.11 9.07 20.13
C ASN A 306 17.92 9.84 18.81
N GLU A 307 17.04 9.36 17.93
CA GLU A 307 15.66 9.88 17.82
C GLU A 307 14.86 9.22 16.68
N LYS A 308 13.66 8.75 17.03
CA LYS A 308 12.59 8.27 16.15
C LYS A 308 11.88 9.46 15.49
N GLU A 309 12.53 10.18 14.60
CA GLU A 309 11.86 11.22 13.83
C GLU A 309 11.97 10.95 12.33
N SER A 310 10.82 10.63 11.73
CA SER A 310 10.64 10.59 10.28
C SER A 310 10.82 12.00 9.71
N LEU A 311 11.65 12.14 8.67
CA LEU A 311 11.86 13.40 7.95
C LEU A 311 11.08 13.37 6.63
N ILE A 312 10.23 14.37 6.43
CA ILE A 312 9.45 14.54 5.20
C ILE A 312 9.95 15.78 4.45
N VAL A 313 10.26 15.66 3.16
CA VAL A 313 10.84 16.75 2.35
C VAL A 313 10.19 16.90 0.99
N ASP A 314 10.32 18.05 0.36
CA ASP A 314 10.11 18.24 -1.08
C ASP A 314 11.40 18.69 -1.79
N VAL A 315 11.56 18.31 -3.06
CA VAL A 315 12.81 18.52 -3.82
C VAL A 315 12.55 19.30 -5.10
N TRP A 316 13.17 20.46 -5.22
CA TRP A 316 12.96 21.38 -6.33
C TRP A 316 14.25 21.62 -7.11
N ASN A 317 14.18 21.35 -8.41
CA ASN A 317 15.26 21.59 -9.36
C ASN A 317 15.23 23.04 -9.84
N ALA A 318 16.13 23.88 -9.34
CA ALA A 318 16.32 25.25 -9.80
C ALA A 318 17.51 25.38 -10.77
N THR A 319 17.81 24.31 -11.52
CA THR A 319 18.86 24.27 -12.54
C THR A 319 18.26 24.00 -13.92
N LYS A 320 19.09 24.07 -14.96
CA LYS A 320 18.71 23.60 -16.31
C LYS A 320 18.83 22.07 -16.49
N ARG A 321 19.35 21.32 -15.50
CA ARG A 321 19.62 19.89 -15.63
C ARG A 321 18.32 19.08 -15.52
N SER A 322 17.93 18.39 -16.59
CA SER A 322 16.71 17.58 -16.58
C SER A 322 16.80 16.38 -15.62
N GLY A 323 15.69 16.09 -14.93
CA GLY A 323 15.56 14.95 -14.02
C GLY A 323 16.37 15.04 -12.71
N LEU A 324 17.05 16.15 -12.43
CA LEU A 324 17.92 16.27 -11.26
C LEU A 324 17.15 16.07 -9.93
N ALA A 325 16.01 16.75 -9.76
CA ALA A 325 15.19 16.60 -8.55
C ALA A 325 14.66 15.19 -8.34
N GLU A 326 14.31 14.49 -9.42
CA GLU A 326 13.89 13.09 -9.34
C GLU A 326 15.04 12.18 -8.86
N ARG A 327 16.24 12.33 -9.43
CA ARG A 327 17.42 11.54 -9.03
C ARG A 327 17.78 11.76 -7.55
N VAL A 328 17.82 13.01 -7.11
CA VAL A 328 18.06 13.35 -5.70
C VAL A 328 16.95 12.80 -4.80
N SER A 329 15.68 12.85 -5.25
CA SER A 329 14.56 12.29 -4.49
C SER A 329 14.69 10.78 -4.27
N LYS A 330 15.15 10.03 -5.29
CA LYS A 330 15.40 8.58 -5.17
C LYS A 330 16.45 8.29 -4.09
N ILE A 331 17.50 9.10 -4.00
CA ILE A 331 18.58 8.94 -3.01
C ILE A 331 18.11 9.31 -1.60
N LEU A 332 17.38 10.40 -1.44
CA LEU A 332 16.85 10.78 -0.13
C LEU A 332 15.94 9.68 0.44
N ARG A 333 15.08 9.10 -0.41
CA ARG A 333 14.28 7.92 -0.04
C ARG A 333 15.13 6.70 0.29
N TYR A 334 16.25 6.50 -0.42
CA TYR A 334 17.22 5.46 -0.07
C TYR A 334 17.80 5.64 1.34
N TYR A 335 18.05 6.89 1.77
CA TYR A 335 18.47 7.22 3.13
C TYR A 335 17.34 7.24 4.18
N GLY A 336 16.13 6.79 3.82
CA GLY A 336 14.99 6.73 4.73
C GLY A 336 14.32 8.08 4.99
N ILE A 337 14.50 9.05 4.08
CA ILE A 337 13.83 10.35 4.10
C ILE A 337 12.63 10.30 3.15
N ASP A 338 11.44 10.60 3.65
CA ASP A 338 10.22 10.59 2.87
C ASP A 338 10.16 11.83 1.97
N VAL A 339 10.17 11.65 0.65
CA VAL A 339 10.03 12.76 -0.30
C VAL A 339 8.57 12.86 -0.73
N LEU A 340 7.88 13.91 -0.30
CA LEU A 340 6.46 14.16 -0.57
C LEU A 340 6.21 14.58 -2.02
N GLU A 341 7.04 15.50 -2.53
CA GLU A 341 6.90 16.10 -3.86
C GLU A 341 8.28 16.44 -4.45
N TRP A 342 8.39 16.40 -5.78
CA TRP A 342 9.56 16.93 -6.47
C TRP A 342 9.19 17.48 -7.84
N GLY A 343 9.96 18.46 -8.32
CA GLY A 343 9.67 19.11 -9.60
C GLY A 343 10.70 20.19 -9.96
N ASN A 344 10.36 21.02 -10.95
CA ASN A 344 11.20 22.14 -11.35
C ASN A 344 10.80 23.42 -10.60
N TRP A 345 11.79 24.21 -10.23
CA TRP A 345 11.62 25.52 -9.65
C TRP A 345 11.58 26.56 -10.78
N GLY A 346 10.54 27.40 -10.83
CA GLY A 346 10.27 28.27 -11.97
C GLY A 346 11.34 29.34 -12.31
N ARG A 347 12.42 29.46 -11.54
CA ARG A 347 13.57 30.35 -11.84
C ARG A 347 14.89 29.69 -11.45
N ASN A 348 15.93 29.87 -12.26
CA ASN A 348 17.24 29.30 -11.94
C ASN A 348 17.88 29.92 -10.69
N LYS A 349 18.59 29.11 -9.91
CA LYS A 349 19.33 29.53 -8.71
C LYS A 349 20.79 29.12 -8.81
N ARG A 350 21.68 30.04 -8.42
CA ARG A 350 23.13 29.79 -8.40
C ARG A 350 23.54 28.81 -7.29
N TYR A 351 22.89 28.89 -6.13
CA TYR A 351 23.25 28.12 -4.95
C TYR A 351 22.11 27.23 -4.47
N SER A 352 22.48 26.02 -4.06
CA SER A 352 21.61 25.02 -3.44
C SER A 352 21.32 25.40 -2.00
N MET A 353 20.11 25.11 -1.53
CA MET A 353 19.73 25.42 -0.15
C MET A 353 18.71 24.44 0.40
N VAL A 354 18.74 24.27 1.72
CA VAL A 354 17.70 23.58 2.49
C VAL A 354 16.92 24.62 3.28
N VAL A 355 15.60 24.58 3.17
CA VAL A 355 14.69 25.52 3.81
C VAL A 355 13.88 24.78 4.88
N ALA A 356 14.06 25.14 6.15
CA ALA A 356 13.27 24.60 7.26
C ALA A 356 11.84 25.15 7.21
N ARG A 357 10.86 24.29 6.87
CA ARG A 357 9.44 24.65 6.71
C ARG A 357 8.64 24.57 7.99
N THR A 358 9.10 23.75 8.94
CA THR A 358 8.53 23.66 10.29
C THR A 358 9.21 24.59 11.30
N GLY A 359 10.31 25.24 10.90
CA GLY A 359 11.17 26.02 11.80
C GLY A 359 12.23 25.19 12.53
N ASP A 360 12.22 23.87 12.36
CA ASP A 360 13.21 22.97 12.97
C ASP A 360 14.52 22.99 12.18
N LEU A 361 15.48 23.78 12.66
CA LEU A 361 16.80 23.89 12.07
C LEU A 361 17.62 22.60 12.21
N LYS A 362 17.40 21.75 13.22
CA LYS A 362 18.18 20.51 13.39
C LYS A 362 17.92 19.56 12.22
N LYS A 363 16.65 19.43 11.83
CA LYS A 363 16.23 18.64 10.67
C LYS A 363 16.82 19.17 9.36
N ALA A 364 16.78 20.49 9.16
CA ALA A 364 17.34 21.11 7.97
C ALA A 364 18.86 20.92 7.86
N HIS A 365 19.61 21.08 8.96
CA HIS A 365 21.06 20.84 8.98
C HIS A 365 21.41 19.37 8.74
N ARG A 366 20.57 18.43 9.20
CA ARG A 366 20.77 17.00 8.91
C ARG A 366 20.68 16.71 7.41
N ILE A 367 19.67 17.26 6.73
CA ILE A 367 19.52 17.12 5.27
C ILE A 367 20.67 17.80 4.53
N ALA A 368 21.01 19.03 4.96
CA ALA A 368 22.11 19.79 4.38
C ALA A 368 23.43 19.02 4.44
N LYS A 369 23.71 18.33 5.55
CA LYS A 369 24.88 17.46 5.70
C LYS A 369 24.85 16.23 4.78
N ILE A 370 23.68 15.61 4.57
CA ILE A 370 23.53 14.43 3.69
C ILE A 370 23.81 14.80 2.23
N LEU A 371 23.38 15.99 1.81
CA LEU A 371 23.50 16.46 0.43
C LEU A 371 24.69 17.38 0.18
N ASP A 372 25.56 17.58 1.18
CA ASP A 372 26.67 18.56 1.15
C ASP A 372 26.24 19.98 0.71
N ILE A 373 25.06 20.42 1.16
CA ILE A 373 24.52 21.75 0.88
C ILE A 373 24.92 22.69 2.03
N LYS A 374 25.59 23.80 1.72
CA LYS A 374 26.10 24.73 2.74
C LYS A 374 25.06 25.72 3.25
N ILE A 375 24.02 26.00 2.46
CA ILE A 375 23.05 27.05 2.77
C ILE A 375 21.81 26.43 3.41
N VAL A 376 21.58 26.75 4.68
CA VAL A 376 20.33 26.46 5.39
C VAL A 376 19.60 27.76 5.67
N LYS A 377 18.30 27.79 5.38
CA LYS A 377 17.41 28.93 5.65
C LYS A 377 16.17 28.45 6.42
N THR A 378 15.49 29.39 7.05
CA THR A 378 14.19 29.16 7.68
C THR A 378 13.13 29.96 6.94
N ASP A 379 12.04 29.32 6.57
CA ASP A 379 10.87 29.97 5.97
C ASP A 379 9.66 29.09 6.29
N ILE A 380 8.99 29.42 7.41
CA ILE A 380 7.97 28.58 8.01
C ILE A 380 6.72 28.61 7.15
N ASP A 381 6.40 27.46 6.56
CA ASP A 381 5.22 27.28 5.73
C ASP A 381 4.62 25.90 6.00
N LYS A 382 3.65 25.87 6.92
CA LYS A 382 2.97 24.66 7.35
C LYS A 382 2.00 24.11 6.30
N THR A 383 1.70 24.87 5.24
CA THR A 383 0.78 24.42 4.18
C THR A 383 1.43 23.39 3.25
N ARG A 384 2.76 23.39 3.15
CA ARG A 384 3.53 22.44 2.33
C ARG A 384 3.57 21.02 2.89
N MET A 385 3.24 20.83 4.18
CA MET A 385 3.22 19.54 4.86
C MET A 385 4.57 18.77 4.80
N VAL A 386 5.69 19.49 4.72
CA VAL A 386 7.05 18.94 4.77
C VAL A 386 7.82 19.56 5.93
N ASP A 387 8.80 18.84 6.47
CA ASP A 387 9.76 19.39 7.44
C ASP A 387 10.71 20.39 6.76
N CYS A 388 11.18 20.07 5.56
CA CYS A 388 12.15 20.87 4.82
C CYS A 388 11.88 20.89 3.31
N SER A 389 12.22 22.00 2.65
CA SER A 389 12.31 22.09 1.20
C SER A 389 13.75 22.14 0.72
N ILE A 390 14.08 21.31 -0.25
CA ILE A 390 15.41 21.22 -0.83
C ILE A 390 15.35 21.89 -2.19
N VAL A 391 16.12 22.95 -2.39
CA VAL A 391 16.21 23.65 -3.67
C VAL A 391 17.61 23.43 -4.23
N LEU A 392 17.71 22.77 -5.37
CA LEU A 392 18.98 22.40 -6.03
C LEU A 392 19.38 23.52 -6.99
N GLY A 393 20.51 24.16 -6.74
CA GLY A 393 21.10 25.20 -7.57
C GLY A 393 22.22 24.67 -8.47
N GLU A 394 22.76 25.53 -9.34
CA GLU A 394 23.80 25.15 -10.31
C GLU A 394 25.10 24.67 -9.65
N ASP A 395 25.36 25.07 -8.41
CA ASP A 395 26.47 24.59 -7.57
C ASP A 395 26.32 23.14 -7.08
N PHE A 396 25.13 22.54 -7.21
CA PHE A 396 24.90 21.17 -6.77
C PHE A 396 25.74 20.21 -7.61
N LYS A 397 26.72 19.60 -6.95
CA LYS A 397 27.55 18.54 -7.53
C LYS A 397 26.98 17.20 -7.13
N PHE A 398 26.85 16.33 -8.12
CA PHE A 398 26.27 15.01 -7.97
C PHE A 398 27.22 14.03 -8.64
N ASP A 399 27.91 13.21 -7.85
CA ASP A 399 28.78 12.16 -8.40
C ASP A 399 27.89 10.98 -8.83
N GLU A 400 27.84 10.75 -10.14
CA GLU A 400 27.04 9.68 -10.74
C GLU A 400 27.65 8.28 -10.54
N GLU A 401 28.92 8.19 -10.12
CA GLU A 401 29.68 6.94 -10.06
C GLU A 401 29.62 6.19 -8.70
N GLY A 402 28.85 6.69 -7.73
CA GLY A 402 28.82 6.15 -6.36
C GLY A 402 27.64 5.24 -6.00
N LEU A 403 26.90 4.67 -6.95
CA LEU A 403 25.69 3.85 -6.71
C LEU A 403 25.84 2.37 -7.09
#